data_AF-A0A2T4IHX4-F1
#
_entry.id   AF-A0A2T4IHX4-F1
#
_cell.length_a   1.000
_cell.length_b   1.000
_cell.length_c   1.000
_cell.angle_alpha   90.00
_cell.angle_beta   90.00
_cell.angle_gamma   90.00
#
_symmetry.space_group_name_H-M   'P 1'
#
loop_
_entity.id
_entity.type
_entity.pdbx_description
1 polymer ?
#
loop_
_entity_poly.entity_id
_entity_poly.type
_entity_poly.pdbx_seq_one_letter_code
_entity_poly.pdbx_strand_id
1 'polypeptide(L)'
;MNTTLSARPAALPAIQLLAMMFVSFFLISGSAHAEMLVSPIRLLLTQPGETANFILRNPSNGPRTYRLEWIEQEQGRHGVGSRIQEGAAAPHPQASPHLRVTPRQITVEPNSNQTVRVSFRPDGELPPGEYRSHLLFRVVPEVSEPISRQEISGGEGSGVTLQLDMQLSISVPVVVRHQLDGTPAVRIAEITPLPASANEANARLMVLLRHTGNASSFGRVTVDLQKAENAPVERIGQLDNISIFPDVGERELTVVLRERSFPSGSMIRVAYEGSAEYRGTLWHEQIMRVR
;
A
#
# COMPACT_ATOMS: atom_id res chain seq x y z
N MET A 1 -60.76 55.55 -20.83
CA MET A 1 -60.02 54.73 -21.80
C MET A 1 -58.65 54.41 -21.22
N ASN A 2 -58.36 53.11 -21.13
CA ASN A 2 -57.08 52.43 -20.93
C ASN A 2 -56.17 52.86 -19.77
N THR A 3 -56.38 52.22 -18.61
CA THR A 3 -55.36 52.07 -17.55
C THR A 3 -54.45 50.89 -17.91
N THR A 4 -53.18 51.17 -18.23
CA THR A 4 -52.13 50.18 -18.47
C THR A 4 -51.63 49.62 -17.15
N LEU A 5 -51.85 48.32 -16.89
CA LEU A 5 -51.26 47.60 -15.75
C LEU A 5 -49.80 47.25 -16.08
N SER A 6 -48.87 47.95 -15.42
CA SER A 6 -47.45 47.62 -15.39
C SER A 6 -47.22 46.38 -14.52
N ALA A 7 -46.82 45.26 -15.13
CA ALA A 7 -46.42 44.06 -14.42
C ALA A 7 -44.98 44.24 -13.89
N ARG A 8 -44.83 44.36 -12.56
CA ARG A 8 -43.52 44.31 -11.89
C ARG A 8 -42.91 42.91 -12.03
N PRO A 9 -41.61 42.76 -12.31
CA PRO A 9 -40.96 41.47 -12.26
C PRO A 9 -40.99 40.95 -10.81
N ALA A 10 -41.51 39.74 -10.63
CA ALA A 10 -41.54 39.08 -9.33
C ALA A 10 -40.09 38.82 -8.88
N ALA A 11 -39.65 39.53 -7.84
CA ALA A 11 -38.38 39.26 -7.19
C ALA A 11 -38.45 37.87 -6.56
N LEU A 12 -37.65 36.92 -7.05
CA LEU A 12 -37.49 35.60 -6.44
C LEU A 12 -37.04 35.79 -4.99
N PRO A 13 -37.74 35.20 -4.00
CA PRO A 13 -37.40 35.37 -2.59
C PRO A 13 -35.97 34.88 -2.32
N ALA A 14 -35.20 35.62 -1.53
CA ALA A 14 -33.80 35.32 -1.18
C ALA A 14 -33.56 33.88 -0.66
N ILE A 15 -34.61 33.25 -0.13
CA ILE A 15 -34.64 31.86 0.33
C ILE A 15 -34.48 30.86 -0.84
N GLN A 16 -35.06 31.15 -2.02
CA GLN A 16 -34.90 30.31 -3.21
C GLN A 16 -33.48 30.39 -3.79
N LEU A 17 -32.84 31.57 -3.73
CA LEU A 17 -31.42 31.72 -4.10
C LEU A 17 -30.50 30.96 -3.13
N LEU A 18 -30.78 30.99 -1.83
CA LEU A 18 -30.00 30.27 -0.82
C LEU A 18 -30.16 28.75 -0.96
N ALA A 19 -31.37 28.27 -1.26
CA ALA A 19 -31.64 26.86 -1.52
C ALA A 19 -30.95 26.36 -2.80
N MET A 20 -30.90 27.16 -3.87
CA MET A 20 -30.13 26.83 -5.09
C MET A 20 -28.63 26.76 -4.80
N MET A 21 -28.09 27.65 -3.97
CA MET A 21 -26.67 27.62 -3.57
C MET A 21 -26.32 26.36 -2.76
N PHE A 22 -27.22 25.92 -1.88
CA PHE A 22 -27.02 24.72 -1.06
C PHE A 22 -27.09 23.42 -1.87
N VAL A 23 -27.96 23.36 -2.89
CA VAL A 23 -28.05 22.21 -3.82
C VAL A 23 -26.84 22.16 -4.76
N SER A 24 -26.31 23.31 -5.18
CA SER A 24 -25.11 23.36 -6.03
C SER A 24 -23.84 22.90 -5.28
N PHE A 25 -23.77 23.11 -3.96
CA PHE A 25 -22.65 22.66 -3.13
C PHE A 25 -22.62 21.13 -2.91
N PHE A 26 -23.78 20.46 -3.01
CA PHE A 26 -23.87 18.99 -2.87
C PHE A 26 -23.56 18.21 -4.16
N LEU A 27 -23.45 18.89 -5.30
CA LEU A 27 -23.18 18.26 -6.61
C LEU A 27 -21.70 18.22 -6.98
N ILE A 28 -20.82 18.78 -6.15
CA ILE A 28 -19.36 18.62 -6.30
C ILE A 28 -18.95 17.28 -5.66
N SER A 29 -19.51 16.19 -6.17
CA SER A 29 -18.99 14.86 -5.91
C SER A 29 -17.71 14.72 -6.70
N GLY A 30 -16.56 14.90 -6.05
CA GLY A 30 -15.27 14.57 -6.65
C GLY A 30 -15.30 13.12 -7.11
N SER A 31 -14.96 12.87 -8.37
CA SER A 31 -14.71 11.53 -8.89
C SER A 31 -13.52 10.96 -8.13
N ALA A 32 -13.78 10.07 -7.17
CA ALA A 32 -12.74 9.23 -6.60
C ALA A 32 -12.22 8.34 -7.72
N HIS A 33 -10.98 8.56 -8.15
CA HIS A 33 -10.31 7.68 -9.11
C HIS A 33 -10.14 6.32 -8.47
N ALA A 34 -10.83 5.33 -9.02
CA ALA A 34 -10.92 4.01 -8.44
C ALA A 34 -9.74 3.15 -8.95
N GLU A 35 -8.73 2.99 -8.11
CA GLU A 35 -7.52 2.23 -8.43
C GLU A 35 -7.75 0.72 -8.40
N MET A 36 -6.96 -0.02 -9.17
CA MET A 36 -6.96 -1.47 -9.15
C MET A 36 -6.48 -1.99 -7.78
N LEU A 37 -7.24 -2.90 -7.17
CA LEU A 37 -6.90 -3.48 -5.87
C LEU A 37 -6.43 -4.93 -6.05
N VAL A 38 -5.32 -5.28 -5.39
CA VAL A 38 -4.79 -6.65 -5.33
C VAL A 38 -4.75 -7.09 -3.87
N SER A 39 -5.34 -8.26 -3.58
CA SER A 39 -5.38 -8.82 -2.22
C SER A 39 -5.13 -10.33 -2.24
N PRO A 40 -4.30 -10.88 -1.34
CA PRO A 40 -3.48 -10.17 -0.37
C PRO A 40 -2.31 -9.45 -1.05
N ILE A 41 -1.58 -8.63 -0.29
CA ILE A 41 -0.40 -7.90 -0.76
C ILE A 41 0.93 -8.67 -0.49
N ARG A 42 0.81 -9.94 -0.10
CA ARG A 42 1.91 -10.90 0.04
C ARG A 42 1.30 -12.30 0.09
N LEU A 43 1.99 -13.27 -0.49
CA LEU A 43 1.71 -14.69 -0.26
C LEU A 43 2.87 -15.35 0.46
N LEU A 44 2.54 -16.30 1.34
CA LEU A 44 3.46 -17.26 1.92
C LEU A 44 2.94 -18.65 1.57
N LEU A 45 3.77 -19.48 0.95
CA LEU A 45 3.52 -20.91 0.74
C LEU A 45 4.61 -21.70 1.47
N THR A 46 4.26 -22.85 2.02
CA THR A 46 5.14 -23.65 2.89
C THR A 46 5.30 -25.09 2.42
N GLN A 47 4.25 -25.66 1.81
CA GLN A 47 4.22 -27.08 1.44
C GLN A 47 4.14 -27.28 -0.08
N PRO A 48 4.92 -28.21 -0.67
CA PRO A 48 4.74 -28.58 -2.06
C PRO A 48 3.28 -28.97 -2.37
N GLY A 49 2.73 -28.48 -3.47
CA GLY A 49 1.33 -28.64 -3.84
C GLY A 49 0.39 -27.58 -3.26
N GLU A 50 0.83 -26.80 -2.27
CA GLU A 50 0.05 -25.70 -1.71
C GLU A 50 -0.29 -24.67 -2.79
N THR A 51 -1.49 -24.11 -2.67
CA THR A 51 -2.03 -23.15 -3.62
C THR A 51 -2.61 -21.98 -2.84
N ALA A 52 -2.34 -20.77 -3.31
CA ALA A 52 -2.91 -19.55 -2.80
C ALA A 52 -3.38 -18.64 -3.94
N ASN A 53 -4.21 -17.65 -3.63
CA ASN A 53 -4.84 -16.81 -4.62
C ASN A 53 -4.56 -15.33 -4.35
N PHE A 54 -4.34 -14.58 -5.42
CA PHE A 54 -4.57 -13.15 -5.47
C PHE A 54 -5.95 -12.86 -6.06
N ILE A 55 -6.67 -11.93 -5.44
CA ILE A 55 -7.94 -11.40 -5.92
C ILE A 55 -7.66 -9.99 -6.43
N LEU A 56 -7.98 -9.79 -7.70
CA LEU A 56 -7.88 -8.54 -8.42
C LEU A 56 -9.27 -7.93 -8.47
N ARG A 57 -9.47 -6.75 -7.87
CA ARG A 57 -10.74 -6.02 -7.90
C ARG A 57 -10.58 -4.74 -8.70
N ASN A 58 -11.45 -4.56 -9.69
CA ASN A 58 -11.52 -3.35 -10.50
C ASN A 58 -12.74 -2.52 -10.08
N PRO A 59 -12.55 -1.48 -9.24
CA PRO A 59 -13.64 -0.58 -8.87
C PRO A 59 -13.92 0.53 -9.90
N SER A 60 -13.19 0.56 -11.02
CA SER A 60 -13.37 1.57 -12.06
C SER A 60 -14.48 1.20 -13.05
N ASN A 61 -14.83 2.17 -13.91
CA ASN A 61 -15.88 2.01 -14.92
C ASN A 61 -15.38 1.36 -16.23
N GLY A 62 -14.07 1.14 -16.34
CA GLY A 62 -13.41 0.62 -17.54
C GLY A 62 -12.73 -0.73 -17.30
N PRO A 63 -12.62 -1.60 -18.31
CA PRO A 63 -11.89 -2.86 -18.19
C PRO A 63 -10.39 -2.62 -18.04
N ARG A 64 -9.71 -3.54 -17.34
CA ARG A 64 -8.26 -3.52 -17.14
C ARG A 64 -7.68 -4.88 -17.44
N THR A 65 -6.63 -4.93 -18.25
CA THR A 65 -5.95 -6.18 -18.59
C THR A 65 -4.53 -6.18 -18.05
N TYR A 66 -4.15 -7.28 -17.41
CA TYR A 66 -2.83 -7.49 -16.82
C TYR A 66 -2.17 -8.74 -17.39
N ARG A 67 -0.89 -8.63 -17.74
CA ARG A 67 0.01 -9.76 -17.95
C ARG A 67 0.77 -10.06 -16.66
N LEU A 68 0.88 -11.34 -16.35
CA LEU A 68 1.49 -11.82 -15.12
C LEU A 68 2.89 -12.33 -15.39
N GLU A 69 3.87 -11.71 -14.74
CA GLU A 69 5.30 -11.97 -14.95
C GLU A 69 5.98 -12.17 -13.60
N TRP A 70 6.90 -13.12 -13.51
CA TRP A 70 7.80 -13.20 -12.36
C TRP A 70 8.93 -12.21 -12.55
N ILE A 71 9.21 -11.41 -11.52
CA ILE A 71 10.38 -10.54 -11.45
C ILE A 71 11.09 -10.75 -10.12
N GLU A 72 12.38 -10.44 -10.11
CA GLU A 72 13.18 -10.44 -8.89
C GLU A 72 13.41 -9.02 -8.42
N GLN A 73 13.30 -8.80 -7.10
CA GLN A 73 13.53 -7.50 -6.47
C GLN A 73 14.32 -7.67 -5.19
N GLU A 74 15.32 -6.83 -5.00
CA GLU A 74 16.01 -6.66 -3.72
C GLU A 74 15.20 -5.68 -2.86
N GLN A 75 15.15 -5.91 -1.54
CA GLN A 75 14.54 -4.94 -0.63
C GLN A 75 15.62 -3.95 -0.16
N GLY A 76 15.44 -2.67 -0.46
CA GLY A 76 16.29 -1.62 0.08
C GLY A 76 16.00 -1.33 1.55
N ARG A 77 16.89 -0.58 2.21
CA ARG A 77 16.78 -0.19 3.62
C ARG A 77 15.47 0.51 3.98
N HIS A 78 14.89 1.29 3.05
CA HIS A 78 13.61 1.98 3.27
C HIS A 78 12.38 1.13 2.88
N GLY A 79 12.58 -0.14 2.53
CA GLY A 79 11.54 -1.07 2.10
C GLY A 79 11.13 -0.95 0.62
N VAL A 80 11.57 0.09 -0.08
CA VAL A 80 11.40 0.20 -1.55
C VAL A 80 12.26 -0.87 -2.20
N GLY A 81 11.66 -1.68 -3.06
CA GLY A 81 12.37 -2.71 -3.81
C GLY A 81 12.89 -2.21 -5.15
N SER A 82 14.14 -2.51 -5.48
CA SER A 82 14.72 -2.31 -6.81
C SER A 82 14.58 -3.59 -7.63
N ARG A 83 14.18 -3.46 -8.90
CA ARG A 83 14.14 -4.62 -9.80
C ARG A 83 15.57 -5.07 -10.11
N ILE A 84 15.81 -6.36 -9.94
CA ILE A 84 17.06 -7.01 -10.34
C ILE A 84 16.99 -7.26 -11.84
N GLN A 85 18.07 -6.91 -12.56
CA GLN A 85 18.14 -7.13 -14.01
C GLN A 85 18.16 -8.62 -14.34
N GLU A 86 17.56 -9.00 -15.47
CA GLU A 86 17.57 -10.37 -15.93
C GLU A 86 19.00 -10.87 -16.16
N GLY A 87 19.32 -12.06 -15.63
CA GLY A 87 20.67 -12.63 -15.67
C GLY A 87 21.63 -12.15 -14.58
N ALA A 88 21.28 -11.12 -13.80
CA ALA A 88 22.06 -10.73 -12.62
C ALA A 88 21.84 -11.70 -11.45
N ALA A 89 22.85 -11.88 -10.61
CA ALA A 89 22.74 -12.71 -9.41
C ALA A 89 21.81 -12.04 -8.38
N ALA A 90 20.81 -12.77 -7.90
CA ALA A 90 19.97 -12.31 -6.81
C ALA A 90 20.64 -12.57 -5.45
N PRO A 91 20.51 -11.65 -4.47
CA PRO A 91 21.10 -11.83 -3.13
C PRO A 91 20.31 -12.83 -2.25
N HIS A 92 19.20 -13.36 -2.76
CA HIS A 92 18.33 -14.31 -2.09
C HIS A 92 17.95 -15.47 -3.04
N PRO A 93 17.57 -16.63 -2.51
CA PRO A 93 17.00 -17.71 -3.31
C PRO A 93 15.71 -17.27 -4.02
N GLN A 94 15.56 -17.65 -5.29
CA GLN A 94 14.42 -17.26 -6.12
C GLN A 94 13.28 -18.28 -5.99
N ALA A 95 12.06 -17.81 -5.78
CA ALA A 95 10.89 -18.69 -5.69
C ALA A 95 10.29 -19.01 -7.06
N SER A 96 10.49 -18.13 -8.06
CA SER A 96 9.85 -18.20 -9.37
C SER A 96 10.02 -19.53 -10.12
N PRO A 97 11.16 -20.25 -10.08
CA PRO A 97 11.29 -21.55 -10.75
C PRO A 97 10.35 -22.62 -10.16
N HIS A 98 10.02 -22.49 -8.88
CA HIS A 98 9.21 -23.45 -8.13
C HIS A 98 7.73 -23.05 -8.05
N LEU A 99 7.33 -21.98 -8.73
CA LEU A 99 5.96 -21.47 -8.70
C LEU A 99 5.29 -21.61 -10.07
N ARG A 100 3.98 -21.82 -10.06
CA ARG A 100 3.13 -21.77 -11.27
C ARG A 100 1.98 -20.79 -11.03
N VAL A 101 1.77 -19.89 -11.99
CA VAL A 101 0.71 -18.88 -11.95
C VAL A 101 -0.30 -19.11 -13.07
N THR A 102 -1.58 -19.00 -12.74
CA THR A 102 -2.69 -19.14 -13.69
C THR A 102 -3.81 -18.14 -13.37
N PRO A 103 -4.35 -17.42 -14.36
CA PRO A 103 -3.89 -17.35 -15.75
C PRO A 103 -2.60 -16.51 -15.90
N ARG A 104 -2.00 -16.50 -17.11
CA ARG A 104 -0.84 -15.63 -17.43
C ARG A 104 -1.23 -14.24 -17.92
N GLN A 105 -2.48 -14.07 -18.34
CA GLN A 105 -3.08 -12.79 -18.68
C GLN A 105 -4.52 -12.80 -18.18
N ILE A 106 -4.98 -11.68 -17.64
CA ILE A 106 -6.30 -11.58 -17.05
C ILE A 106 -6.92 -10.22 -17.34
N THR A 107 -8.18 -10.22 -17.76
CA THR A 107 -8.98 -9.00 -17.94
C THR A 107 -9.98 -8.93 -16.80
N VAL A 108 -10.00 -7.79 -16.11
CA VAL A 108 -10.91 -7.51 -15.00
C VAL A 108 -11.89 -6.46 -15.45
N GLU A 109 -13.13 -6.88 -15.67
CA GLU A 109 -14.22 -6.02 -16.09
C GLU A 109 -14.55 -4.94 -15.05
N PRO A 110 -15.20 -3.85 -15.46
CA PRO A 110 -15.67 -2.81 -14.53
C PRO A 110 -16.45 -3.39 -13.36
N ASN A 111 -16.20 -2.86 -12.16
CA ASN A 111 -16.89 -3.25 -10.91
C ASN A 111 -16.85 -4.76 -10.61
N SER A 112 -15.86 -5.49 -11.13
CA SER A 112 -15.74 -6.94 -11.00
C SER A 112 -14.47 -7.38 -10.29
N ASN A 113 -14.42 -8.67 -9.95
CA ASN A 113 -13.28 -9.33 -9.37
C ASN A 113 -12.80 -10.47 -10.26
N GLN A 114 -11.49 -10.70 -10.27
CA GLN A 114 -10.87 -11.84 -10.93
C GLN A 114 -9.85 -12.50 -10.00
N THR A 115 -9.63 -13.79 -10.19
CA THR A 115 -8.73 -14.57 -9.33
C THR A 115 -7.52 -15.05 -10.10
N VAL A 116 -6.35 -14.86 -9.50
CA VAL A 116 -5.07 -15.36 -9.98
C VAL A 116 -4.56 -16.38 -8.98
N ARG A 117 -4.37 -17.61 -9.45
CA ARG A 117 -3.90 -18.73 -8.65
C ARG A 117 -2.38 -18.85 -8.75
N VAL A 118 -1.73 -18.97 -7.60
CA VAL A 118 -0.31 -19.29 -7.45
C VAL A 118 -0.19 -20.64 -6.76
N SER A 119 0.60 -21.55 -7.32
CA SER A 119 0.82 -22.89 -6.77
C SER A 119 2.31 -23.16 -6.62
N PHE A 120 2.69 -23.71 -5.46
CA PHE A 120 4.06 -24.11 -5.17
C PHE A 120 4.28 -25.54 -5.69
N ARG A 121 5.10 -25.65 -6.74
CA ARG A 121 5.45 -26.89 -7.43
C ARG A 121 6.96 -26.89 -7.68
N PRO A 122 7.78 -27.26 -6.68
CA PRO A 122 9.21 -27.41 -6.89
C PRO A 122 9.46 -28.57 -7.86
N ASP A 123 10.40 -28.36 -8.78
CA ASP A 123 10.92 -29.41 -9.65
C ASP A 123 12.07 -30.13 -8.91
N GLY A 124 11.91 -31.41 -8.60
CA GLY A 124 12.93 -32.20 -7.89
C GLY A 124 13.06 -31.89 -6.39
N GLU A 125 14.22 -32.20 -5.82
CA GLU A 125 14.53 -31.90 -4.41
C GLU A 125 14.87 -30.41 -4.24
N LEU A 126 14.09 -29.72 -3.41
CA LEU A 126 14.32 -28.32 -3.03
C LEU A 126 15.05 -28.29 -1.68
N PRO A 127 16.23 -27.65 -1.56
CA PRO A 127 16.88 -27.49 -0.28
C PRO A 127 16.00 -26.74 0.75
N PRO A 128 16.13 -27.04 2.05
CA PRO A 128 15.51 -26.25 3.10
C PRO A 128 15.91 -24.77 3.01
N GLY A 129 14.94 -23.86 3.08
CA GLY A 129 15.21 -22.43 2.98
C GLY A 129 13.98 -21.56 2.75
N GLU A 130 14.22 -20.25 2.75
CA GLU A 130 13.26 -19.24 2.33
C GLU A 130 13.63 -18.71 0.95
N TYR A 131 12.66 -18.76 0.04
CA TYR A 131 12.77 -18.32 -1.34
C TYR A 131 11.79 -17.17 -1.58
N ARG A 132 12.19 -16.20 -2.39
CA ARG A 132 11.38 -15.01 -2.67
C ARG A 132 11.46 -14.65 -4.15
N SER A 133 10.30 -14.36 -4.72
CA SER A 133 10.16 -13.68 -6.01
C SER A 133 8.95 -12.76 -5.95
N HIS A 134 8.73 -11.95 -6.97
CA HIS A 134 7.58 -11.05 -7.03
C HIS A 134 6.74 -11.31 -8.26
N LEU A 135 5.43 -11.36 -8.07
CA LEU A 135 4.48 -11.44 -9.17
C LEU A 135 4.12 -10.03 -9.62
N LEU A 136 4.55 -9.68 -10.84
CA LEU A 136 4.23 -8.43 -11.50
C LEU A 136 2.94 -8.58 -12.29
N PHE A 137 1.93 -7.80 -11.91
CA PHE A 137 0.74 -7.49 -12.68
C PHE A 137 1.09 -6.33 -13.61
N ARG A 138 1.64 -6.63 -14.78
CA ARG A 138 1.99 -5.63 -15.80
C ARG A 138 0.73 -5.24 -16.56
N VAL A 139 0.37 -3.95 -16.52
CA VAL A 139 -0.76 -3.46 -17.33
C VAL A 139 -0.50 -3.67 -18.81
N VAL A 140 -1.53 -4.01 -19.58
CA VAL A 140 -1.49 -4.05 -21.05
C VAL A 140 -2.19 -2.79 -21.57
N PRO A 141 -1.43 -1.74 -21.96
CA PRO A 141 -2.00 -0.43 -22.19
C PRO A 141 -3.05 -0.35 -23.28
N GLU A 142 -2.85 -1.11 -24.35
CA GLU A 142 -3.65 -1.05 -25.58
C GLU A 142 -5.11 -1.48 -25.38
N VAL A 143 -5.36 -2.26 -24.33
CA VAL A 143 -6.67 -2.86 -24.02
C VAL A 143 -7.14 -2.54 -22.60
N SER A 144 -6.53 -1.55 -21.96
CA SER A 144 -6.89 -1.12 -20.61
C SER A 144 -7.35 0.34 -20.62
N GLU A 145 -8.45 0.64 -19.94
CA GLU A 145 -8.85 2.03 -19.76
C GLU A 145 -7.90 2.74 -18.76
N PRO A 146 -7.42 3.96 -19.07
CA PRO A 146 -6.53 4.69 -18.18
C PRO A 146 -7.18 5.03 -16.84
N ILE A 147 -6.38 5.09 -15.78
CA ILE A 147 -6.80 5.50 -14.42
C ILE A 147 -7.11 7.01 -14.38
N SER A 148 -6.35 7.77 -15.15
CA SER A 148 -6.49 9.20 -15.30
C SER A 148 -6.20 9.57 -16.75
N ARG A 149 -7.01 10.47 -17.29
CA ARG A 149 -6.82 11.11 -18.58
C ARG A 149 -6.72 12.60 -18.34
N GLN A 150 -5.56 13.17 -18.66
CA GLN A 150 -5.36 14.61 -18.58
C GLN A 150 -5.16 15.18 -19.98
N GLU A 151 -6.05 16.07 -20.38
CA GLU A 151 -5.89 16.87 -21.59
C GLU A 151 -5.13 18.14 -21.24
N ILE A 152 -3.97 18.31 -21.85
CA ILE A 152 -3.15 19.52 -21.77
C ILE A 152 -3.30 20.19 -23.13
N SER A 153 -4.16 21.20 -23.21
CA SER A 153 -4.23 22.08 -24.36
C SER A 153 -3.03 23.02 -24.34
N GLY A 154 -2.26 23.06 -25.44
CA GLY A 154 -1.30 24.13 -25.66
C GLY A 154 -2.03 25.47 -25.66
N GLY A 155 -1.42 26.51 -25.07
CA GLY A 155 -2.02 27.84 -25.00
C GLY A 155 -2.50 28.37 -26.37
N GLU A 156 -3.43 29.33 -26.33
CA GLU A 156 -4.14 29.89 -27.50
C GLU A 156 -3.20 30.07 -28.71
N GLY A 157 -3.40 29.23 -29.74
CA GLY A 157 -2.68 29.29 -31.02
C GLY A 157 -1.82 28.07 -31.37
N SER A 158 -1.50 27.20 -30.41
CA SER A 158 -0.89 25.90 -30.69
C SER A 158 -2.02 24.87 -30.78
N GLY A 159 -2.47 24.50 -31.98
CA GLY A 159 -3.51 23.47 -32.22
C GLY A 159 -3.12 22.04 -31.80
N VAL A 160 -2.31 21.89 -30.75
CA VAL A 160 -1.80 20.64 -30.20
C VAL A 160 -2.49 20.39 -28.87
N THR A 161 -3.30 19.33 -28.83
CA THR A 161 -3.86 18.76 -27.60
C THR A 161 -3.02 17.54 -27.22
N LEU A 162 -2.42 17.58 -26.03
CA LEU A 162 -1.71 16.44 -25.46
C LEU A 162 -2.64 15.69 -24.52
N GLN A 163 -2.75 14.36 -24.71
CA GLN A 163 -3.51 13.49 -23.82
C GLN A 163 -2.55 12.59 -23.04
N LEU A 164 -2.60 12.66 -21.71
CA LEU A 164 -1.83 11.81 -20.82
C LEU A 164 -2.72 10.73 -20.20
N ASP A 165 -2.46 9.48 -20.57
CA ASP A 165 -3.17 8.30 -20.07
C ASP A 165 -2.30 7.59 -19.02
N MET A 166 -2.69 7.65 -17.75
CA MET A 166 -1.95 7.02 -16.65
C MET A 166 -2.42 5.59 -16.39
N GLN A 167 -1.48 4.65 -16.29
CA GLN A 167 -1.77 3.24 -15.99
C GLN A 167 -0.72 2.67 -15.04
N LEU A 168 -1.13 1.79 -14.11
CA LEU A 168 -0.29 1.29 -13.02
C LEU A 168 -0.06 -0.22 -13.14
N SER A 169 1.20 -0.63 -13.03
CA SER A 169 1.61 -2.02 -12.81
C SER A 169 1.92 -2.24 -11.33
N ILE A 170 1.59 -3.42 -10.81
CA ILE A 170 1.70 -3.75 -9.37
C ILE A 170 2.60 -4.97 -9.21
N SER A 171 3.58 -4.90 -8.31
CA SER A 171 4.45 -6.04 -7.96
C SER A 171 4.14 -6.50 -6.54
N VAL A 172 3.92 -7.80 -6.34
CA VAL A 172 3.55 -8.37 -5.05
C VAL A 172 4.49 -9.51 -4.66
N PRO A 173 5.07 -9.52 -3.45
CA PRO A 173 5.98 -10.58 -3.04
C PRO A 173 5.25 -11.92 -2.84
N VAL A 174 5.87 -12.98 -3.36
CA VAL A 174 5.50 -14.37 -3.08
C VAL A 174 6.70 -15.05 -2.42
N VAL A 175 6.50 -15.46 -1.17
CA VAL A 175 7.50 -16.12 -0.34
C VAL A 175 7.19 -17.61 -0.28
N VAL A 176 8.20 -18.44 -0.48
CA VAL A 176 8.14 -19.88 -0.23
C VAL A 176 9.05 -20.20 0.93
N ARG A 177 8.52 -20.84 1.96
CA ARG A 177 9.32 -21.33 3.09
C ARG A 177 9.28 -22.85 3.14
N HIS A 178 10.32 -23.47 2.60
CA HIS A 178 10.39 -24.93 2.49
C HIS A 178 11.26 -25.50 3.60
N GLN A 179 10.70 -26.36 4.45
CA GLN A 179 11.43 -27.10 5.50
C GLN A 179 12.35 -26.23 6.38
N LEU A 180 11.98 -24.97 6.60
CA LEU A 180 12.76 -24.04 7.39
C LEU A 180 12.16 -23.93 8.79
N ASP A 181 12.84 -24.50 9.77
CA ASP A 181 12.49 -24.41 11.20
C ASP A 181 12.90 -23.06 11.83
N GLY A 182 13.17 -22.06 11.00
CA GLY A 182 13.64 -20.74 11.38
C GLY A 182 12.53 -19.84 11.92
N THR A 183 12.74 -19.27 13.11
CA THR A 183 11.92 -18.18 13.63
C THR A 183 12.49 -16.83 13.18
N PRO A 184 11.66 -15.90 12.68
CA PRO A 184 12.12 -14.54 12.44
C PRO A 184 12.63 -13.92 13.74
N ALA A 185 13.82 -13.31 13.71
CA ALA A 185 14.41 -12.64 14.86
C ALA A 185 14.61 -11.16 14.52
N VAL A 186 13.66 -10.34 14.96
CA VAL A 186 13.61 -8.91 14.66
C VAL A 186 13.45 -8.10 15.93
N ARG A 187 14.23 -7.03 16.05
CA ARG A 187 14.12 -6.09 17.16
C ARG A 187 14.11 -4.65 16.68
N ILE A 188 13.53 -3.78 17.52
CA ILE A 188 13.68 -2.33 17.35
C ILE A 188 15.10 -1.96 17.82
N ALA A 189 15.91 -1.47 16.90
CA ALA A 189 17.29 -1.06 17.16
C ALA A 189 17.38 0.40 17.60
N GLU A 190 16.58 1.27 16.97
CA GLU A 190 16.60 2.71 17.22
C GLU A 190 15.22 3.30 16.97
N ILE A 191 14.86 4.35 17.72
CA ILE A 191 13.68 5.16 17.49
C ILE A 191 14.10 6.63 17.58
N THR A 192 13.88 7.38 16.52
CA THR A 192 14.36 8.77 16.40
C THR A 192 13.20 9.69 15.99
N PRO A 193 12.88 10.70 16.81
CA PRO A 193 11.92 11.74 16.41
C PRO A 193 12.44 12.47 15.18
N LEU A 194 11.60 12.57 14.15
CA LEU A 194 11.91 13.36 12.96
C LEU A 194 11.28 14.74 13.12
N PRO A 195 12.03 15.83 12.89
CA PRO A 195 11.49 17.18 12.98
C PRO A 195 10.37 17.36 11.95
N ALA A 196 9.22 17.87 12.39
CA ALA A 196 8.16 18.28 11.47
C ALA A 196 8.70 19.43 10.61
N SER A 197 8.66 19.29 9.28
CA SER A 197 8.90 20.43 8.40
C SER A 197 7.81 21.49 8.60
N ALA A 198 8.05 22.75 8.20
CA ALA A 198 7.07 23.83 8.38
C ALA A 198 5.69 23.53 7.77
N ASN A 199 5.65 22.65 6.75
CA ASN A 199 4.45 22.22 6.05
C ASN A 199 3.85 20.89 6.58
N GLU A 200 4.47 20.24 7.57
CA GLU A 200 3.97 19.00 8.17
C GLU A 200 3.13 19.29 9.41
N ALA A 201 1.87 18.86 9.36
CA ALA A 201 0.93 19.03 10.46
C ALA A 201 1.19 18.08 11.64
N ASN A 202 1.85 16.94 11.40
CA ASN A 202 1.92 15.80 12.32
C ASN A 202 3.36 15.42 12.67
N ALA A 203 3.59 14.92 13.88
CA ALA A 203 4.90 14.40 14.28
C ALA A 203 5.22 13.09 13.57
N ARG A 204 6.50 12.75 13.45
CA ARG A 204 6.98 11.53 12.83
C ARG A 204 8.04 10.84 13.69
N LEU A 205 8.03 9.52 13.70
CA LEU A 205 9.10 8.69 14.28
C LEU A 205 9.76 7.88 13.18
N MET A 206 11.08 7.95 13.10
CA MET A 206 11.88 6.94 12.42
C MET A 206 12.04 5.75 13.38
N VAL A 207 11.75 4.55 12.90
CA VAL A 207 11.94 3.30 13.63
C VAL A 207 12.87 2.42 12.79
N LEU A 208 14.04 2.07 13.35
CA LEU A 208 14.98 1.15 12.73
C LEU A 208 14.74 -0.25 13.28
N LEU A 209 14.31 -1.16 12.42
CA LEU A 209 14.22 -2.59 12.72
C LEU A 209 15.52 -3.28 12.30
N ARG A 210 16.07 -4.14 13.17
CA ARG A 210 17.21 -5.00 12.85
C ARG A 210 16.77 -6.46 12.84
N HIS A 211 17.12 -7.17 11.78
CA HIS A 211 16.86 -8.58 11.57
C HIS A 211 18.17 -9.38 11.71
N THR A 212 18.07 -10.50 12.43
CA THR A 212 19.21 -11.40 12.70
C THR A 212 18.83 -12.88 12.54
N GLY A 213 17.61 -13.16 12.09
CA GLY A 213 17.10 -14.51 11.89
C GLY A 213 17.40 -15.04 10.50
N ASN A 214 16.97 -16.26 10.23
CA ASN A 214 17.08 -16.91 8.92
C ASN A 214 15.74 -16.95 8.14
N ALA A 215 14.66 -16.44 8.74
CA ALA A 215 13.32 -16.38 8.15
C ALA A 215 12.78 -14.95 8.18
N SER A 216 12.05 -14.51 7.15
CA SER A 216 11.44 -13.17 7.14
C SER A 216 10.31 -13.03 8.14
N SER A 217 10.24 -11.87 8.79
CA SER A 217 9.08 -11.50 9.61
C SER A 217 8.05 -10.76 8.77
N PHE A 218 6.80 -10.78 9.23
CA PHE A 218 5.73 -9.98 8.66
C PHE A 218 4.84 -9.44 9.78
N GLY A 219 4.52 -8.16 9.71
CA GLY A 219 3.93 -7.48 10.86
C GLY A 219 3.45 -6.08 10.61
N ARG A 220 3.25 -5.35 11.70
CA ARG A 220 2.94 -3.93 11.74
C ARG A 220 3.77 -3.26 12.82
N VAL A 221 4.12 -2.01 12.61
CA VAL A 221 4.66 -1.15 13.67
C VAL A 221 3.54 -0.31 14.23
N THR A 222 3.44 -0.28 15.56
CA THR A 222 2.43 0.49 16.29
C THR A 222 3.10 1.49 17.21
N VAL A 223 2.45 2.64 17.40
CA VAL A 223 2.87 3.69 18.33
C VAL A 223 1.67 4.03 19.21
N ASP A 224 1.78 3.70 20.48
CA ASP A 224 0.77 3.93 21.51
C ASP A 224 1.24 5.03 22.47
N LEU A 225 0.32 5.90 22.90
CA LEU A 225 0.58 7.03 23.78
C LEU A 225 -0.22 6.91 25.08
N GLN A 226 0.43 7.17 26.20
CA GLN A 226 -0.20 7.39 27.49
C GLN A 226 0.22 8.75 28.04
N LYS A 227 -0.73 9.70 28.14
CA LYS A 227 -0.44 11.10 28.49
C LYS A 227 -0.07 11.32 29.96
N ALA A 228 -0.56 10.47 30.84
CA ALA A 228 -0.29 10.47 32.28
C ALA A 228 -0.50 9.05 32.84
N GLU A 229 0.00 8.76 34.03
CA GLU A 229 -0.02 7.41 34.64
C GLU A 229 -1.43 6.75 34.67
N ASN A 230 -2.47 7.55 34.89
CA ASN A 230 -3.86 7.08 34.94
C ASN A 230 -4.66 7.40 33.66
N ALA A 231 -4.01 7.93 32.62
CA ALA A 231 -4.66 8.20 31.35
C ALA A 231 -4.81 6.90 30.52
N PRO A 232 -5.84 6.81 29.66
CA PRO A 232 -5.97 5.69 28.72
C PRO A 232 -4.77 5.65 27.76
N VAL A 233 -4.44 4.44 27.32
CA VAL A 233 -3.46 4.21 26.25
C VAL A 233 -4.18 4.33 24.90
N GLU A 234 -3.69 5.20 24.03
CA GLU A 234 -4.27 5.44 22.72
C GLU A 234 -3.27 5.17 21.59
N ARG A 235 -3.73 4.48 20.54
CA ARG A 235 -2.96 4.32 19.28
C ARG A 235 -2.87 5.67 18.59
N ILE A 236 -1.65 6.18 18.43
CA ILE A 236 -1.37 7.46 17.75
C ILE A 236 -0.64 7.31 16.42
N GLY A 237 -0.09 6.13 16.11
CA GLY A 237 0.57 5.87 14.83
C GLY A 237 0.59 4.39 14.50
N GLN A 238 0.47 4.04 13.22
CA GLN A 238 0.50 2.66 12.77
C GLN A 238 1.05 2.58 11.35
N LEU A 239 1.86 1.55 11.10
CA LEU A 239 2.31 1.19 9.76
C LEU A 239 2.14 -0.32 9.59
N ASP A 240 1.22 -0.74 8.74
CA ASP A 240 0.92 -2.15 8.49
C ASP A 240 1.83 -2.74 7.41
N ASN A 241 1.77 -4.07 7.28
CA ASN A 241 2.33 -4.81 6.14
C ASN A 241 3.85 -4.71 6.01
N ILE A 242 4.54 -4.74 7.14
CA ILE A 242 5.98 -4.63 7.24
C ILE A 242 6.64 -5.99 7.20
N SER A 243 7.26 -6.31 6.06
CA SER A 243 8.21 -7.42 5.89
C SER A 243 9.65 -6.95 6.08
N ILE A 244 10.45 -7.66 6.86
CA ILE A 244 11.91 -7.51 6.85
C ILE A 244 12.53 -8.87 6.59
N PHE A 245 13.35 -8.95 5.54
CA PHE A 245 13.94 -10.18 5.06
C PHE A 245 15.38 -10.35 5.56
N PRO A 246 15.89 -11.59 5.66
CA PRO A 246 17.25 -11.86 6.15
C PRO A 246 18.35 -11.14 5.34
N ASP A 247 18.15 -10.93 4.04
CA ASP A 247 19.13 -10.32 3.13
C ASP A 247 19.34 -8.81 3.35
N VAL A 248 18.44 -8.13 4.05
CA VAL A 248 18.49 -6.68 4.23
C VAL A 248 19.23 -6.27 5.50
N GLY A 249 19.16 -7.09 6.56
CA GLY A 249 19.75 -6.84 7.87
C GLY A 249 19.05 -5.73 8.68
N GLU A 250 18.78 -4.57 8.07
CA GLU A 250 18.12 -3.43 8.72
C GLU A 250 17.09 -2.75 7.84
N ARG A 251 15.94 -2.40 8.42
CA ARG A 251 14.87 -1.66 7.73
C ARG A 251 14.47 -0.42 8.51
N GLU A 252 14.51 0.72 7.83
CA GLU A 252 14.10 2.01 8.36
C GLU A 252 12.64 2.30 7.96
N LEU A 253 11.84 2.69 8.94
CA LEU A 253 10.42 2.96 8.78
C LEU A 253 10.12 4.35 9.31
N THR A 254 9.28 5.12 8.61
CA THR A 254 8.73 6.37 9.12
C THR A 254 7.27 6.18 9.49
N VAL A 255 6.95 6.35 10.77
CA VAL A 255 5.57 6.32 11.27
C VAL A 255 5.10 7.75 11.48
N VAL A 256 4.04 8.14 10.76
CA VAL A 256 3.36 9.42 10.98
C VAL A 256 2.41 9.26 12.16
N LEU A 257 2.46 10.21 13.08
CA LEU A 257 1.63 10.22 14.28
C LEU A 257 0.39 11.11 14.08
N ARG A 258 -0.63 10.90 14.89
CA ARG A 258 -1.89 11.67 14.85
C ARG A 258 -1.73 13.07 15.45
N GLU A 259 -0.79 13.25 16.37
CA GLU A 259 -0.56 14.50 17.10
C GLU A 259 0.82 15.08 16.72
N ARG A 260 0.95 16.42 16.79
CA ARG A 260 2.19 17.13 16.48
C ARG A 260 3.16 17.22 17.65
N SER A 261 2.64 17.20 18.87
CA SER A 261 3.41 17.31 20.10
C SER A 261 2.74 16.51 21.20
N PHE A 262 3.52 16.16 22.22
CA PHE A 262 3.10 15.34 23.33
C PHE A 262 3.50 16.03 24.63
N PRO A 263 2.67 16.00 25.69
CA PRO A 263 3.03 16.56 26.98
C PRO A 263 4.32 15.93 27.54
N SER A 264 5.17 16.75 28.17
CA SER A 264 6.32 16.22 28.91
C SER A 264 5.85 15.22 29.96
N GLY A 265 6.58 14.12 30.09
CA GLY A 265 6.23 13.01 30.96
C GLY A 265 5.30 11.96 30.35
N SER A 266 4.75 12.17 29.16
CA SER A 266 3.98 11.15 28.44
C SER A 266 4.83 9.91 28.15
N MET A 267 4.22 8.72 28.18
CA MET A 267 4.87 7.48 27.77
C MET A 267 4.46 7.12 26.33
N ILE A 268 5.44 6.82 25.49
CA ILE A 268 5.23 6.32 24.13
C ILE A 268 5.76 4.89 24.07
N ARG A 269 4.88 3.95 23.70
CA ARG A 269 5.25 2.57 23.39
C ARG A 269 5.32 2.42 21.87
N VAL A 270 6.45 1.94 21.36
CA VAL A 270 6.61 1.52 19.96
C VAL A 270 6.78 0.01 19.94
N ALA A 271 5.95 -0.68 19.17
CA ALA A 271 5.99 -2.14 19.08
C ALA A 271 6.01 -2.62 17.63
N TYR A 272 6.75 -3.69 17.36
CA TYR A 272 6.66 -4.46 16.13
C TYR A 272 5.90 -5.75 16.42
N GLU A 273 4.70 -5.86 15.87
CA GLU A 273 3.73 -6.93 16.14
C GLU A 273 3.52 -7.77 14.89
N GLY A 274 3.37 -9.08 15.05
CA GLY A 274 3.16 -10.02 13.96
C GLY A 274 1.78 -9.89 13.32
N SER A 275 1.75 -10.06 12.00
CA SER A 275 0.55 -10.03 11.15
C SER A 275 0.41 -11.33 10.37
N ALA A 276 -0.79 -11.58 9.84
CA ALA A 276 -1.13 -12.79 9.08
C ALA A 276 -0.69 -14.08 9.81
N GLU A 277 0.27 -14.83 9.27
CA GLU A 277 0.78 -16.08 9.86
C GLU A 277 1.43 -15.90 11.25
N TYR A 278 1.77 -14.67 11.62
CA TYR A 278 2.38 -14.33 12.91
C TYR A 278 1.44 -13.61 13.87
N ARG A 279 0.13 -13.62 13.61
CA ARG A 279 -0.85 -12.95 14.47
C ARG A 279 -0.70 -13.40 15.92
N GLY A 280 -0.63 -12.43 16.84
CA GLY A 280 -0.44 -12.68 18.28
C GLY A 280 1.02 -12.72 18.72
N THR A 281 1.98 -12.66 17.78
CA THR A 281 3.41 -12.55 18.11
C THR A 281 3.77 -11.10 18.38
N LEU A 282 4.41 -10.81 19.52
CA LEU A 282 5.11 -9.55 19.74
C LEU A 282 6.59 -9.78 19.46
N TRP A 283 7.12 -9.17 18.41
CA TRP A 283 8.54 -9.35 18.05
C TRP A 283 9.44 -8.57 19.01
N HIS A 284 9.11 -7.30 19.23
CA HIS A 284 9.85 -6.42 20.13
C HIS A 284 9.04 -5.16 20.43
N GLU A 285 9.25 -4.58 21.60
CA GLU A 285 8.73 -3.26 21.97
C GLU A 285 9.77 -2.43 22.70
N GLN A 286 9.60 -1.12 22.66
CA GLN A 286 10.33 -0.17 23.48
C GLN A 286 9.34 0.86 24.02
N ILE A 287 9.55 1.26 25.27
CA ILE A 287 8.77 2.32 25.91
C ILE A 287 9.72 3.47 26.24
N MET A 288 9.34 4.69 25.85
CA MET A 288 10.09 5.90 26.10
C MET A 288 9.23 6.95 26.78
N ARG A 289 9.87 7.82 27.55
CA ARG A 289 9.24 8.96 28.19
C ARG A 289 9.56 10.24 27.42
N VAL A 290 8.54 10.98 27.05
CA VAL A 290 8.67 12.31 26.43
C VAL A 290 9.30 13.24 27.46
N ARG A 291 10.37 13.93 27.08
CA ARG A 291 11.05 14.93 27.91
C ARG A 291 10.47 16.31 27.67
#